data_AF-A0A9J7FNL2-F1
#
_entry.id   AF-A0A9J7FNL2-F1
#
_cell.length_a   1.000
_cell.length_b   1.000
_cell.length_c   1.000
_cell.angle_alpha   90.00
_cell.angle_beta   90.00
_cell.angle_gamma   90.00
#
_symmetry.space_group_name_H-M   'P 1'
#
loop_
_entity.id
_entity.type
_entity.pdbx_description
1 polymer ?
#
loop_
_entity_poly.entity_id
_entity_poly.type
_entity_poly.pdbx_seq_one_letter_code
_entity_poly.pdbx_strand_id
1 'polypeptide(L)'
;MVNYLWRRGCQINVCDKHNITPLMKAVQSWEEEIVCYLLERHANLHIRDSSGNTAFHYAVYGGKPAMAARLLQYGANIEERTKDNLTPLLLALRENRLHMAQFLIKMEASVHAVDSHRRNSLMYAVRCDSSVMVNLLLQQGVDMNFKDLFGWTALRYAIEGDREVRTVLLDYEYTLIQSLRQNNSAPQSSENYSSIRPTNKADAGTTSSTATENMIEMQDPLTTNEAGVKKTETCQPAEPGAAMISLKKEISCNETIKNSQQDLTIHSV
;
A
#
# COMPACT_ATOMS: atom_id res chain seq x y z
N MET A 1 18.38 23.31 -27.69
CA MET A 1 17.52 24.41 -27.18
C MET A 1 17.55 24.52 -25.65
N VAL A 2 17.35 23.45 -24.88
CA VAL A 2 17.33 23.47 -23.39
C VAL A 2 18.61 24.07 -22.78
N ASN A 3 19.79 23.68 -23.29
CA ASN A 3 21.09 24.26 -22.91
C ASN A 3 21.19 25.79 -23.11
N TYR A 4 20.50 26.32 -24.13
CA TYR A 4 20.55 27.74 -24.47
C TYR A 4 19.66 28.58 -23.54
N LEU A 5 18.49 28.07 -23.15
CA LEU A 5 17.56 28.75 -22.24
C LEU A 5 18.16 28.86 -20.82
N TRP A 6 18.86 27.84 -20.36
CA TRP A 6 19.53 27.87 -19.06
C TRP A 6 20.67 28.89 -18.99
N ARG A 7 21.51 28.99 -20.04
CA ARG A 7 22.58 30.00 -20.10
C ARG A 7 22.06 31.45 -20.04
N ARG A 8 20.76 31.66 -20.23
CA ARG A 8 20.09 32.96 -20.07
C ARG A 8 19.40 33.15 -18.70
N GLY A 9 19.62 32.27 -17.73
CA GLY A 9 19.11 32.41 -16.37
C GLY A 9 17.66 31.96 -16.18
N CYS A 10 17.12 31.12 -17.07
CA CYS A 10 15.79 30.53 -16.86
C CYS A 10 15.77 29.68 -15.59
N GLN A 11 14.80 29.91 -14.70
CA GLN A 11 14.61 29.09 -13.50
C GLN A 11 14.15 27.67 -13.90
N ILE A 12 14.67 26.64 -13.22
CA ILE A 12 14.36 25.22 -13.53
C ILE A 12 12.97 24.81 -13.08
N ASN A 13 12.46 25.44 -12.01
CA ASN A 13 11.21 25.07 -11.35
C ASN A 13 10.04 25.98 -11.73
N VAL A 14 10.14 26.73 -12.84
CA VAL A 14 9.00 27.52 -13.33
C VAL A 14 7.85 26.58 -13.62
N CYS A 15 6.63 27.00 -13.31
CA CYS A 15 5.45 26.20 -13.59
C CYS A 15 4.45 26.99 -14.44
N ASP A 16 3.66 26.27 -15.24
CA ASP A 16 2.53 26.87 -15.95
C ASP A 16 1.32 27.10 -15.02
N LYS A 17 0.19 27.54 -15.58
CA LYS A 17 -1.06 27.78 -14.84
C LYS A 17 -1.65 26.54 -14.15
N HIS A 18 -1.18 25.34 -14.50
CA HIS A 18 -1.57 24.07 -13.90
C HIS A 18 -0.50 23.52 -12.95
N ASN A 19 0.48 24.35 -12.57
CA ASN A 19 1.67 23.95 -11.81
C ASN A 19 2.51 22.87 -12.50
N ILE A 20 2.46 22.75 -13.83
CA ILE A 20 3.28 21.79 -14.56
C ILE A 20 4.68 22.36 -14.75
N THR A 21 5.69 21.62 -14.29
CA THR A 21 7.10 22.00 -14.40
C THR A 21 7.75 21.51 -15.71
N PRO A 22 8.87 22.11 -16.15
CA PRO A 22 9.68 21.60 -17.25
C PRO A 22 10.05 20.13 -17.09
N LEU A 23 10.33 19.69 -15.85
CA LEU A 23 10.62 18.29 -15.56
C LEU A 23 9.41 17.39 -15.84
N MET A 24 8.21 17.78 -15.40
CA MET A 24 6.99 17.01 -15.70
C MET A 24 6.75 16.90 -17.20
N LYS A 25 6.95 17.99 -17.96
CA LYS A 25 6.85 17.96 -19.42
C LYS A 25 7.89 17.06 -20.07
N ALA A 26 9.15 17.12 -19.62
CA ALA A 26 10.22 16.25 -20.13
C ALA A 26 9.91 14.76 -19.88
N VAL A 27 9.40 14.43 -18.69
CA VAL A 27 8.96 13.08 -18.35
C VAL A 27 7.75 12.65 -19.19
N GLN A 28 6.78 13.55 -19.40
CA GLN A 28 5.59 13.28 -20.22
C GLN A 28 5.97 13.01 -21.70
N SER A 29 6.99 13.69 -22.21
CA SER A 29 7.53 13.50 -23.56
C SER A 29 8.53 12.34 -23.69
N TRP A 30 8.89 11.69 -22.59
CA TRP A 30 9.86 10.58 -22.53
C TRP A 30 11.28 10.95 -22.98
N GLU A 31 11.66 12.21 -22.81
CA GLU A 31 12.95 12.74 -23.23
C GLU A 31 14.00 12.52 -22.13
N GLU A 32 14.61 11.33 -22.10
CA GLU A 32 15.56 10.92 -21.04
C GLU A 32 16.74 11.88 -20.88
N GLU A 33 17.28 12.39 -21.99
CA GLU A 33 18.39 13.35 -21.97
C GLU A 33 18.00 14.65 -21.25
N ILE A 34 16.80 15.17 -21.52
CA ILE A 34 16.29 16.39 -20.90
C ILE A 34 16.00 16.13 -19.42
N VAL A 35 15.43 14.98 -19.09
CA VAL A 35 15.18 14.59 -17.70
C VAL A 35 16.49 14.53 -16.92
N CYS A 36 17.50 13.82 -17.42
CA CYS A 36 18.82 13.74 -16.76
C CYS A 36 19.42 15.14 -16.59
N TYR A 37 19.40 15.96 -17.64
CA TYR A 37 19.91 17.32 -17.60
C TYR A 37 19.24 18.21 -16.53
N LEU A 38 17.93 18.06 -16.33
CA LEU A 38 17.16 18.79 -15.32
C LEU A 38 17.45 18.27 -13.90
N LEU A 39 17.55 16.95 -13.74
CA LEU A 39 17.83 16.31 -12.45
C LEU A 39 19.24 16.63 -11.94
N GLU A 40 20.25 16.62 -12.82
CA GLU A 40 21.62 17.05 -12.53
C GLU A 40 21.72 18.49 -12.02
N ARG A 41 20.71 19.32 -12.34
CA ARG A 41 20.62 20.71 -11.88
C ARG A 41 19.65 20.89 -10.70
N HIS A 42 19.35 19.80 -10.01
CA HIS A 42 18.49 19.80 -8.82
C HIS A 42 17.07 20.35 -9.10
N ALA A 43 16.48 19.96 -10.24
CA ALA A 43 15.05 20.16 -10.46
C ALA A 43 14.25 19.56 -9.31
N ASN A 44 13.25 20.30 -8.80
CA ASN A 44 12.47 19.84 -7.66
C ASN A 44 11.47 18.75 -8.10
N LEU A 45 11.68 17.54 -7.56
CA LEU A 45 10.88 16.34 -7.82
C LEU A 45 9.51 16.35 -7.13
N HIS A 46 9.35 17.17 -6.09
CA HIS A 46 8.20 17.16 -5.19
C HIS A 46 7.15 18.22 -5.53
N ILE A 47 7.37 19.03 -6.58
CA ILE A 47 6.36 19.95 -7.07
C ILE A 47 5.18 19.11 -7.58
N ARG A 48 3.97 19.54 -7.20
CA ARG A 48 2.72 18.90 -7.58
C ARG A 48 1.93 19.79 -8.53
N ASP A 49 1.38 19.19 -9.59
CA ASP A 49 0.47 19.86 -10.51
C ASP A 49 -0.92 20.09 -9.88
N SER A 50 -1.84 20.67 -10.65
CA SER A 50 -3.22 20.92 -10.22
C SER A 50 -4.02 19.66 -9.86
N SER A 51 -3.55 18.47 -10.21
CA SER A 51 -4.14 17.17 -9.88
C SER A 51 -3.39 16.45 -8.75
N GLY A 52 -2.35 17.07 -8.20
CA GLY A 52 -1.50 16.48 -7.18
C GLY A 52 -0.42 15.56 -7.73
N ASN A 53 -0.23 15.47 -9.05
CA ASN A 53 0.78 14.62 -9.66
C ASN A 53 2.16 15.29 -9.59
N THR A 54 3.17 14.50 -9.27
CA THR A 54 4.59 14.85 -9.39
C THR A 54 5.17 14.32 -10.70
N ALA A 55 6.41 14.67 -11.04
CA ALA A 55 7.11 14.08 -12.18
C ALA A 55 7.12 12.53 -12.14
N PHE A 56 7.20 11.93 -10.95
CA PHE A 56 7.15 10.48 -10.79
C PHE A 56 5.80 9.88 -11.22
N HIS A 57 4.68 10.53 -10.88
CA HIS A 57 3.35 10.10 -11.31
C HIS A 57 3.20 10.11 -12.85
N TYR A 58 3.80 11.08 -13.54
CA TYR A 58 3.80 11.11 -15.00
C TYR A 58 4.58 9.93 -15.61
N ALA A 59 5.72 9.54 -15.02
CA ALA A 59 6.47 8.36 -15.45
C ALA A 59 5.67 7.07 -15.28
N VAL A 60 4.94 6.97 -14.16
CA VAL A 60 4.06 5.84 -13.83
C VAL A 60 2.88 5.76 -14.81
N TYR A 61 2.21 6.88 -15.04
CA TYR A 61 1.10 7.00 -16.00
C TYR A 61 1.53 6.58 -17.42
N GLY A 62 2.73 7.00 -17.83
CA GLY A 62 3.35 6.63 -19.11
C GLY A 62 3.82 5.16 -19.19
N GLY A 63 3.83 4.42 -18.07
CA GLY A 63 4.29 3.05 -18.01
C GLY A 63 5.78 2.87 -18.32
N LYS A 64 6.62 3.84 -17.93
CA LYS A 64 8.07 3.87 -18.24
C LYS A 64 8.91 3.53 -17.00
N PRO A 65 9.20 2.25 -16.74
CA PRO A 65 9.94 1.85 -15.53
C PRO A 65 11.38 2.38 -15.50
N ALA A 66 12.06 2.53 -16.66
CA ALA A 66 13.39 3.12 -16.73
C ALA A 66 13.40 4.59 -16.27
N MET A 67 12.45 5.38 -16.76
CA MET A 67 12.26 6.77 -16.34
C MET A 67 11.90 6.88 -14.85
N ALA A 68 11.00 6.01 -14.39
CA ALA A 68 10.63 5.94 -12.97
C ALA A 68 11.82 5.58 -12.08
N ALA A 69 12.63 4.59 -12.47
CA ALA A 69 13.85 4.20 -11.76
C ALA A 69 14.84 5.37 -11.66
N ARG A 70 15.02 6.14 -12.74
CA ARG A 70 15.85 7.36 -12.71
C ARG A 70 15.31 8.38 -11.70
N LEU A 71 14.01 8.67 -11.71
CA LEU A 71 13.43 9.61 -10.75
C LEU A 71 13.60 9.14 -9.30
N LEU A 72 13.46 7.84 -9.02
CA LEU A 72 13.71 7.26 -7.69
C LEU A 72 15.18 7.41 -7.27
N GLN A 73 16.14 7.20 -8.19
CA GLN A 73 17.57 7.40 -7.91
C GLN A 73 17.88 8.84 -7.45
N TYR A 74 17.15 9.82 -7.96
CA TYR A 74 17.29 11.23 -7.58
C TYR A 74 16.44 11.63 -6.36
N GLY A 75 15.76 10.68 -5.71
CA GLY A 75 15.03 10.91 -4.46
C GLY A 75 13.53 11.17 -4.63
N ALA A 76 12.92 10.80 -5.76
CA ALA A 76 11.47 10.82 -5.86
C ALA A 76 10.84 9.86 -4.81
N ASN A 77 9.72 10.27 -4.24
CA ASN A 77 9.00 9.45 -3.26
C ASN A 77 8.08 8.44 -3.97
N ILE A 78 8.31 7.14 -3.72
CA ILE A 78 7.51 6.05 -4.29
C ILE A 78 6.10 5.96 -3.69
N GLU A 79 5.85 6.60 -2.54
CA GLU A 79 4.56 6.61 -1.83
C GLU A 79 3.82 7.95 -1.96
N GLU A 80 4.31 8.85 -2.81
CA GLU A 80 3.69 10.16 -2.99
C GLU A 80 2.25 10.01 -3.51
N ARG A 81 1.31 10.76 -2.93
CA ARG A 81 -0.13 10.62 -3.25
C ARG A 81 -0.64 11.76 -4.13
N THR A 82 -1.47 11.41 -5.11
CA THR A 82 -2.27 12.38 -5.90
C THR A 82 -3.39 12.99 -5.07
N LYS A 83 -4.17 13.92 -5.64
CA LYS A 83 -5.37 14.47 -4.98
C LYS A 83 -6.46 13.43 -4.73
N ASP A 84 -6.53 12.39 -5.55
CA ASP A 84 -7.46 11.26 -5.36
C ASP A 84 -6.91 10.20 -4.39
N ASN A 85 -5.87 10.58 -3.62
CA ASN A 85 -5.21 9.73 -2.66
C ASN A 85 -4.60 8.47 -3.28
N LEU A 86 -4.28 8.51 -4.59
CA LEU A 86 -3.66 7.38 -5.27
C LEU A 86 -2.16 7.39 -5.01
N THR A 87 -1.64 6.28 -4.52
CA THR A 87 -0.20 6.00 -4.58
C THR A 87 0.19 5.67 -6.03
N PRO A 88 1.48 5.71 -6.39
CA PRO A 88 1.96 5.34 -7.71
C PRO A 88 1.56 3.91 -8.09
N LEU A 89 1.51 2.97 -7.15
CA LEU A 89 1.04 1.61 -7.41
C LEU A 89 -0.44 1.59 -7.82
N LEU A 90 -1.30 2.28 -7.06
CA LEU A 90 -2.73 2.39 -7.40
C LEU A 90 -2.94 3.10 -8.74
N LEU A 91 -2.14 4.13 -9.03
CA LEU A 91 -2.17 4.81 -10.33
C LEU A 91 -1.79 3.84 -11.46
N ALA A 92 -0.71 3.06 -11.31
CA ALA A 92 -0.28 2.09 -12.31
C ALA A 92 -1.38 1.06 -12.60
N LEU A 93 -2.06 0.55 -11.56
CA LEU A 93 -3.16 -0.40 -11.73
C LEU A 93 -4.39 0.27 -12.37
N ARG A 94 -4.76 1.48 -11.93
CA ARG A 94 -5.89 2.22 -12.51
C ARG A 94 -5.72 2.45 -14.02
N GLU A 95 -4.50 2.74 -14.47
CA GLU A 95 -4.16 2.97 -15.88
C GLU A 95 -3.76 1.68 -16.63
N ASN A 96 -3.97 0.51 -16.01
CA ASN A 96 -3.63 -0.81 -16.56
C ASN A 96 -2.16 -0.95 -17.02
N ARG A 97 -1.23 -0.38 -16.26
CA ARG A 97 0.22 -0.44 -16.49
C ARG A 97 0.84 -1.60 -15.71
N LEU A 98 0.48 -2.84 -16.05
CA LEU A 98 0.88 -4.04 -15.28
C LEU A 98 2.40 -4.17 -15.08
N HIS A 99 3.21 -3.95 -16.12
CA HIS A 99 4.68 -3.97 -16.01
C HIS A 99 5.21 -2.90 -15.06
N MET A 100 4.58 -1.72 -15.05
CA MET A 100 4.93 -0.64 -14.13
C MET A 100 4.51 -0.97 -12.70
N ALA A 101 3.34 -1.57 -12.50
CA ALA A 101 2.89 -2.04 -11.19
C ALA A 101 3.82 -3.12 -10.63
N GLN A 102 4.25 -4.10 -11.45
CA GLN A 102 5.26 -5.10 -11.04
C GLN A 102 6.59 -4.44 -10.67
N PHE A 103 7.04 -3.45 -11.46
CA PHE A 103 8.24 -2.68 -11.14
C PHE A 103 8.11 -1.97 -9.79
N LEU A 104 6.98 -1.33 -9.51
CA LEU A 104 6.74 -0.63 -8.24
C LEU A 104 6.73 -1.58 -7.05
N ILE A 105 6.11 -2.75 -7.17
CA ILE A 105 6.12 -3.76 -6.09
C ILE A 105 7.53 -4.29 -5.86
N LYS A 106 8.33 -4.47 -6.93
CA LYS A 106 9.74 -4.82 -6.82
C LYS A 106 10.58 -3.73 -6.14
N MET A 107 10.17 -2.47 -6.24
CA MET A 107 10.77 -1.33 -5.53
C MET A 107 10.16 -1.11 -4.14
N GLU A 108 9.48 -2.13 -3.58
CA GLU A 108 8.89 -2.14 -2.24
C GLU A 108 7.78 -1.08 -2.03
N ALA A 109 7.06 -0.72 -3.09
CA ALA A 109 5.86 0.12 -2.96
C ALA A 109 4.78 -0.60 -2.12
N SER A 110 4.09 0.17 -1.27
CA SER A 110 3.06 -0.36 -0.38
C SER A 110 1.86 -0.90 -1.15
N VAL A 111 1.58 -2.19 -0.99
CA VAL A 111 0.42 -2.86 -1.59
C VAL A 111 -0.89 -2.59 -0.85
N HIS A 112 -0.81 -2.16 0.41
CA HIS A 112 -1.96 -1.94 1.31
C HIS A 112 -2.56 -0.54 1.22
N ALA A 113 -2.02 0.31 0.34
CA ALA A 113 -2.58 1.63 0.12
C ALA A 113 -4.02 1.55 -0.41
N VAL A 114 -4.81 2.55 -0.03
CA VAL A 114 -6.16 2.78 -0.56
C VAL A 114 -6.29 4.18 -1.13
N ASP A 115 -7.18 4.33 -2.10
CA ASP A 115 -7.55 5.62 -2.71
C ASP A 115 -8.59 6.39 -1.86
N SER A 116 -9.08 7.53 -2.37
CA SER A 116 -10.12 8.33 -1.71
C SER A 116 -11.46 7.61 -1.52
N HIS A 117 -11.72 6.54 -2.28
CA HIS A 117 -12.93 5.71 -2.14
C HIS A 117 -12.70 4.45 -1.31
N ARG A 118 -11.55 4.37 -0.61
CA ARG A 118 -11.09 3.18 0.10
C ARG A 118 -10.92 1.96 -0.81
N ARG A 119 -10.63 2.13 -2.10
CA ARG A 119 -10.32 1.01 -2.99
C ARG A 119 -8.84 0.63 -2.84
N ASN A 120 -8.57 -0.65 -2.61
CA ASN A 120 -7.21 -1.18 -2.45
C ASN A 120 -6.63 -1.66 -3.79
N SER A 121 -5.34 -2.01 -3.79
CA SER A 121 -4.63 -2.51 -4.98
C SER A 121 -5.30 -3.73 -5.61
N LEU A 122 -5.83 -4.65 -4.80
CA LEU A 122 -6.48 -5.86 -5.30
C LEU A 122 -7.74 -5.55 -6.11
N MET A 123 -8.58 -4.61 -5.65
CA MET A 123 -9.76 -4.17 -6.40
C MET A 123 -9.41 -3.58 -7.77
N TYR A 124 -8.31 -2.81 -7.86
CA TYR A 124 -7.84 -2.31 -9.15
C TYR A 124 -7.26 -3.43 -10.02
N ALA A 125 -6.46 -4.34 -9.48
CA ALA A 125 -5.89 -5.46 -10.23
C ALA A 125 -6.96 -6.38 -10.82
N VAL A 126 -8.07 -6.58 -10.11
CA VAL A 126 -9.24 -7.32 -10.63
C VAL A 126 -9.83 -6.64 -11.86
N ARG A 127 -9.97 -5.30 -11.84
CA ARG A 127 -10.47 -4.53 -12.99
C ARG A 127 -9.50 -4.51 -14.18
N CYS A 128 -8.24 -4.85 -13.97
CA CYS A 128 -7.25 -5.01 -15.03
C CYS A 128 -7.33 -6.39 -15.71
N ASP A 129 -8.19 -7.29 -15.22
CA ASP A 129 -8.33 -8.68 -15.67
C ASP A 129 -6.98 -9.44 -15.69
N SER A 130 -6.10 -9.17 -14.72
CA SER A 130 -4.78 -9.80 -14.62
C SER A 130 -4.71 -10.79 -13.45
N SER A 131 -4.90 -12.08 -13.74
CA SER A 131 -4.76 -13.16 -12.75
C SER A 131 -3.38 -13.19 -12.10
N VAL A 132 -2.32 -12.89 -12.88
CA VAL A 132 -0.93 -12.79 -12.38
C VAL A 132 -0.79 -11.68 -11.34
N MET A 133 -1.32 -10.49 -11.61
CA MET A 133 -1.23 -9.37 -10.67
C MET A 133 -2.06 -9.63 -9.41
N VAL A 134 -3.25 -10.22 -9.56
CA VAL A 134 -4.12 -10.61 -8.45
C VAL A 134 -3.41 -11.61 -7.54
N ASN A 135 -2.83 -12.68 -8.09
CA ASN A 135 -2.05 -13.66 -7.33
C ASN A 135 -0.87 -13.02 -6.61
N LEU A 136 -0.14 -12.13 -7.29
CA LEU A 136 1.00 -11.44 -6.71
C LEU A 136 0.58 -10.58 -5.52
N LEU A 137 -0.52 -9.83 -5.60
CA LEU A 137 -1.02 -9.01 -4.49
C LEU A 137 -1.57 -9.85 -3.33
N LEU A 138 -2.23 -10.98 -3.60
CA LEU A 138 -2.72 -11.90 -2.57
C LEU A 138 -1.55 -12.53 -1.80
N GLN A 139 -0.47 -12.90 -2.49
CA GLN A 139 0.76 -13.40 -1.87
C GLN A 139 1.44 -12.34 -0.97
N GLN A 140 1.29 -11.06 -1.30
CA GLN A 140 1.74 -9.95 -0.45
C GLN A 140 0.80 -9.66 0.74
N GLY A 141 -0.22 -10.51 0.97
CA GLY A 141 -1.10 -10.41 2.14
C GLY A 141 -2.16 -9.32 2.05
N VAL A 142 -2.52 -8.85 0.84
CA VAL A 142 -3.64 -7.91 0.69
C VAL A 142 -4.95 -8.58 1.06
N ASP A 143 -5.70 -7.96 1.98
CA ASP A 143 -7.00 -8.47 2.42
C ASP A 143 -8.01 -8.50 1.27
N MET A 144 -8.42 -9.71 0.90
CA MET A 144 -9.40 -9.95 -0.16
C MET A 144 -10.84 -9.58 0.22
N ASN A 145 -11.14 -9.58 1.53
CA ASN A 145 -12.45 -9.28 2.08
C ASN A 145 -12.62 -7.80 2.41
N PHE A 146 -11.59 -6.99 2.15
CA PHE A 146 -11.62 -5.55 2.33
C PHE A 146 -12.80 -4.96 1.56
N LYS A 147 -13.53 -4.04 2.20
CA LYS A 147 -14.69 -3.33 1.62
C LYS A 147 -14.35 -1.87 1.39
N ASP A 148 -14.61 -1.40 0.17
CA ASP A 148 -14.53 0.02 -0.19
C ASP A 148 -15.67 0.83 0.45
N LEU A 149 -15.78 2.13 0.12
CA LEU A 149 -16.86 2.99 0.64
C LEU A 149 -18.26 2.59 0.18
N PHE A 150 -18.39 1.77 -0.87
CA PHE A 150 -19.67 1.25 -1.37
C PHE A 150 -20.00 -0.12 -0.77
N GLY A 151 -19.14 -0.65 0.10
CA GLY A 151 -19.27 -1.98 0.67
C GLY A 151 -18.84 -3.11 -0.29
N TRP A 152 -18.21 -2.77 -1.42
CA TRP A 152 -17.80 -3.75 -2.42
C TRP A 152 -16.45 -4.35 -2.09
N THR A 153 -16.35 -5.67 -2.25
CA THR A 153 -15.10 -6.45 -2.12
C THR A 153 -14.48 -6.68 -3.49
N ALA A 154 -13.22 -7.14 -3.53
CA ALA A 154 -12.56 -7.51 -4.78
C ALA A 154 -13.36 -8.57 -5.57
N LEU A 155 -14.00 -9.53 -4.88
CA LEU A 155 -14.88 -10.51 -5.51
C LEU A 155 -16.10 -9.88 -6.19
N ARG A 156 -16.68 -8.82 -5.61
CA ARG A 156 -17.80 -8.09 -6.22
C ARG A 156 -17.37 -7.44 -7.54
N TYR A 157 -16.19 -6.82 -7.58
CA TYR A 157 -15.62 -6.28 -8.82
C TYR A 157 -15.34 -7.38 -9.86
N ALA A 158 -14.98 -8.60 -9.45
CA ALA A 158 -14.72 -9.72 -10.36
C ALA A 158 -15.98 -10.35 -10.99
N ILE A 159 -17.17 -10.09 -10.43
CA ILE A 159 -18.44 -10.57 -11.02
C ILE A 159 -18.70 -9.87 -12.35
N GLU A 160 -18.34 -8.59 -12.46
CA GLU A 160 -18.46 -7.79 -13.68
C GLU A 160 -17.32 -8.05 -14.69
N GLY A 161 -16.22 -8.66 -14.24
CA GLY A 161 -15.01 -8.92 -15.04
C GLY A 161 -14.81 -10.38 -15.46
N ASP A 162 -13.56 -10.72 -15.79
CA ASP A 162 -13.18 -12.04 -16.34
C ASP A 162 -13.52 -13.21 -15.39
N ARG A 163 -13.89 -14.34 -15.98
CA ARG A 163 -14.08 -15.61 -15.28
C ARG A 163 -12.78 -16.09 -14.62
N GLU A 164 -11.62 -15.90 -15.24
CA GLU A 164 -10.34 -16.40 -14.71
C GLU A 164 -9.99 -15.74 -13.36
N VAL A 165 -10.00 -14.41 -13.30
CA VAL A 165 -9.73 -13.66 -12.06
C VAL A 165 -10.72 -14.03 -10.96
N ARG A 166 -11.99 -14.20 -11.32
CA ARG A 166 -13.04 -14.65 -10.41
C ARG A 166 -12.75 -16.05 -9.86
N THR A 167 -12.30 -16.98 -10.69
CA THR A 167 -11.93 -18.32 -10.23
C THR A 167 -10.73 -18.30 -9.29
N VAL A 168 -9.71 -17.46 -9.57
CA VAL A 168 -8.55 -17.30 -8.68
C VAL A 168 -8.97 -16.80 -7.30
N LEU A 169 -9.84 -15.79 -7.23
CA LEU A 169 -10.33 -15.28 -5.95
C LEU A 169 -11.13 -16.34 -5.17
N LEU A 170 -12.03 -17.06 -5.84
CA LEU A 170 -12.83 -18.12 -5.20
C LEU A 170 -11.97 -19.29 -4.72
N ASP A 171 -10.96 -19.68 -5.51
CA ASP A 171 -10.03 -20.76 -5.16
C ASP A 171 -9.15 -20.37 -3.96
N TYR A 172 -8.69 -19.11 -3.92
CA TYR A 172 -7.95 -18.58 -2.78
C TYR A 172 -8.80 -18.54 -1.51
N GLU A 173 -10.06 -18.11 -1.60
CA GLU A 173 -11.01 -18.11 -0.46
C GLU A 173 -11.25 -19.53 0.06
N TYR A 174 -11.48 -20.48 -0.84
CA TYR A 174 -11.68 -21.89 -0.50
C TYR A 174 -10.45 -22.48 0.20
N THR A 175 -9.26 -22.24 -0.35
CA THR A 175 -7.98 -22.71 0.20
C THR A 175 -7.72 -22.14 1.59
N LEU A 176 -7.99 -20.84 1.79
CA LEU A 176 -7.86 -20.19 3.09
C LEU A 176 -8.78 -20.84 4.14
N ILE A 177 -10.04 -21.10 3.80
CA ILE A 177 -11.01 -21.77 4.69
C ILE A 177 -10.55 -23.19 5.06
N GLN A 178 -10.01 -23.96 4.11
CA GLN A 178 -9.54 -25.33 4.40
C GLN A 178 -8.32 -25.34 5.31
N SER A 179 -7.35 -24.44 5.10
CA SER A 179 -6.18 -24.34 5.97
C SER A 179 -6.56 -23.98 7.42
N LEU A 180 -7.53 -23.07 7.61
CA LEU A 180 -8.06 -22.72 8.93
C LEU A 180 -8.75 -23.90 9.63
N ARG A 181 -9.47 -24.75 8.88
CA ARG A 181 -10.12 -25.96 9.44
C ARG A 181 -9.09 -26.98 9.92
N GLN A 182 -8.04 -27.21 9.14
CA GLN A 182 -6.98 -28.16 9.50
C GLN A 182 -6.20 -27.70 10.74
N ASN A 183 -5.92 -26.41 10.86
CA ASN A 183 -5.24 -25.84 12.03
C ASN A 183 -6.06 -25.93 13.33
N ASN A 184 -7.39 -25.89 13.24
CA ASN A 184 -8.29 -26.06 14.40
C ASN A 184 -8.52 -27.54 14.78
N SER A 185 -8.06 -28.50 13.98
CA SER A 185 -8.21 -29.95 14.23
C SER A 185 -6.97 -30.62 14.84
N ALA A 186 -5.90 -29.88 15.15
CA ALA A 186 -4.76 -30.42 15.89
C ALA A 186 -5.18 -30.69 17.36
N PRO A 187 -5.03 -31.92 17.89
CA PRO A 187 -5.63 -32.30 19.16
C PRO A 187 -4.96 -31.58 20.34
N GLN A 188 -5.76 -30.86 21.12
CA GLN A 188 -5.43 -30.52 22.50
C GLN A 188 -5.11 -31.83 23.23
N SER A 189 -3.88 -31.94 23.70
CA SER A 189 -3.35 -33.10 24.42
C SER A 189 -4.28 -33.54 25.54
N SER A 190 -4.53 -34.84 25.56
CA SER A 190 -5.17 -35.63 26.59
C SER A 190 -4.82 -35.20 28.02
N GLU A 191 -5.82 -34.75 28.78
CA GLU A 191 -5.85 -34.99 30.21
C GLU A 191 -7.17 -35.69 30.58
N ASN A 192 -7.04 -37.01 30.70
CA ASN A 192 -7.51 -37.80 31.83
C ASN A 192 -8.86 -37.39 32.46
N TYR A 193 -9.91 -38.14 32.12
CA TYR A 193 -10.89 -38.54 33.14
C TYR A 193 -11.40 -39.95 32.81
N SER A 194 -10.66 -40.95 33.27
CA SER A 194 -11.18 -42.30 33.45
C SER A 194 -11.08 -42.64 34.94
N SER A 195 -12.19 -43.19 35.47
CA SER A 195 -12.42 -43.59 36.88
C SER A 195 -12.53 -42.48 37.92
N ILE A 196 -13.75 -42.26 38.41
CA ILE A 196 -14.19 -42.70 39.75
C ILE A 196 -15.73 -42.70 39.75
N ARG A 197 -16.33 -43.87 39.95
CA ARG A 197 -17.68 -44.03 40.50
C ARG A 197 -17.50 -44.36 41.99
N PRO A 198 -18.32 -43.81 42.89
CA PRO A 198 -19.12 -44.72 43.69
C PRO A 198 -20.57 -44.24 43.92
N THR A 199 -21.29 -45.13 44.59
CA THR A 199 -22.73 -45.38 44.66
C THR A 199 -23.47 -44.65 45.79
N ASN A 200 -24.77 -44.39 45.56
CA ASN A 200 -25.93 -44.39 46.49
C ASN A 200 -25.77 -43.83 47.92
N LYS A 201 -26.62 -42.84 48.30
CA LYS A 201 -27.90 -43.06 49.03
C LYS A 201 -28.63 -41.73 49.34
N ALA A 202 -29.96 -41.83 49.20
CA ALA A 202 -31.07 -41.12 49.86
C ALA A 202 -30.82 -39.85 50.70
N ASP A 203 -31.62 -38.81 50.48
CA ASP A 203 -32.66 -38.44 51.45
C ASP A 203 -33.82 -37.64 50.81
N ALA A 204 -34.98 -37.69 51.47
CA ALA A 204 -36.30 -37.24 51.06
C ALA A 204 -36.69 -35.87 51.65
N GLY A 205 -37.80 -35.28 51.15
CA GLY A 205 -38.55 -34.18 51.79
C GLY A 205 -38.65 -32.92 50.91
N THR A 206 -39.71 -32.66 50.14
CA THR A 206 -41.11 -32.27 50.48
C THR A 206 -41.28 -30.78 50.79
N THR A 207 -42.32 -30.19 50.17
CA THR A 207 -42.93 -28.84 50.32
C THR A 207 -42.22 -27.67 49.61
N SER A 208 -42.85 -26.60 49.11
CA SER A 208 -44.13 -26.28 48.44
C SER A 208 -44.27 -24.76 48.53
N SER A 209 -44.62 -24.07 47.43
CA SER A 209 -45.26 -22.73 47.43
C SER A 209 -44.34 -21.57 47.94
N THR A 210 -44.36 -20.30 47.50
CA THR A 210 -45.33 -19.35 46.91
C THR A 210 -44.47 -18.16 46.44
N ALA A 211 -44.65 -17.64 45.22
CA ALA A 211 -45.38 -16.40 44.90
C ALA A 211 -44.89 -15.09 45.56
N THR A 212 -44.98 -14.02 44.76
CA THR A 212 -44.85 -12.56 45.01
C THR A 212 -43.45 -11.96 44.75
N GLU A 213 -43.21 -11.26 43.63
CA GLU A 213 -43.76 -9.95 43.18
C GLU A 213 -42.95 -8.78 43.78
N ASN A 214 -42.25 -8.03 42.92
CA ASN A 214 -42.09 -6.57 43.01
C ASN A 214 -41.28 -6.04 41.80
N MET A 215 -42.00 -5.39 40.89
CA MET A 215 -41.52 -4.28 40.08
C MET A 215 -41.26 -3.08 41.00
N ILE A 216 -40.21 -2.29 40.74
CA ILE A 216 -40.17 -0.82 40.93
C ILE A 216 -39.24 -0.25 39.84
N GLU A 217 -39.68 0.90 39.32
CA GLU A 217 -39.29 1.60 38.10
C GLU A 217 -37.95 2.36 38.13
N MET A 218 -37.52 2.68 36.90
CA MET A 218 -36.88 3.90 36.40
C MET A 218 -36.48 5.00 37.40
N GLN A 219 -35.25 5.54 37.28
CA GLN A 219 -35.00 6.87 36.69
C GLN A 219 -33.49 7.22 36.69
N ASP A 220 -32.96 7.53 35.49
CA ASP A 220 -31.98 8.63 35.27
C ASP A 220 -32.70 9.98 35.54
N PRO A 221 -32.07 11.14 35.86
CA PRO A 221 -31.12 11.77 34.92
C PRO A 221 -30.10 12.85 35.44
N LEU A 222 -29.09 13.07 34.59
CA LEU A 222 -28.50 14.33 34.09
C LEU A 222 -27.93 15.45 35.00
N THR A 223 -26.97 16.14 34.37
CA THR A 223 -26.49 17.54 34.52
C THR A 223 -25.24 17.75 35.40
N THR A 224 -24.24 18.57 35.09
CA THR A 224 -23.91 19.50 33.98
C THR A 224 -22.50 20.08 34.25
N ASN A 225 -21.94 20.80 33.26
CA ASN A 225 -21.01 21.95 33.37
C ASN A 225 -19.52 21.69 33.66
N GLU A 226 -18.55 22.46 33.15
CA GLU A 226 -18.41 23.40 32.02
C GLU A 226 -16.92 23.82 31.98
N ALA A 227 -16.46 24.28 30.82
CA ALA A 227 -15.43 25.31 30.59
C ALA A 227 -13.94 25.12 31.00
N GLY A 228 -13.06 25.22 29.99
CA GLY A 228 -12.10 26.33 29.98
C GLY A 228 -10.59 26.07 29.83
N VAL A 229 -10.06 26.51 28.67
CA VAL A 229 -8.78 27.22 28.45
C VAL A 229 -7.52 26.46 28.00
N LYS A 230 -7.01 26.98 26.87
CA LYS A 230 -5.77 26.82 26.09
C LYS A 230 -4.48 26.49 26.86
N LYS A 231 -3.59 25.71 26.20
CA LYS A 231 -2.17 26.07 25.96
C LYS A 231 -1.56 25.23 24.83
N THR A 232 -0.81 25.93 23.98
CA THR A 232 0.13 25.49 22.95
C THR A 232 1.36 24.82 23.58
N GLU A 233 1.92 23.79 22.95
CA GLU A 233 3.37 23.63 22.65
C GLU A 233 3.70 22.24 22.06
N THR A 234 4.25 22.27 20.84
CA THR A 234 5.36 21.45 20.29
C THR A 234 5.45 19.95 20.58
N CYS A 235 5.34 19.13 19.52
CA CYS A 235 6.04 17.86 19.40
C CYS A 235 6.69 17.76 18.01
N GLN A 236 8.02 17.62 18.00
CA GLN A 236 8.82 17.33 16.80
C GLN A 236 8.44 15.97 16.20
N PRO A 237 8.44 15.79 14.87
CA PRO A 237 8.43 14.47 14.27
C PRO A 237 9.87 13.92 14.16
N ALA A 238 10.01 12.64 14.52
CA ALA A 238 11.23 11.84 14.45
C ALA A 238 11.77 11.72 13.01
N GLU A 239 13.09 11.76 12.88
CA GLU A 239 13.84 11.68 11.62
C GLU A 239 13.77 10.29 10.96
N PRO A 240 13.56 10.18 9.63
CA PRO A 240 13.80 8.96 8.86
C PRO A 240 15.22 8.96 8.28
N GLY A 241 16.23 8.75 9.13
CA GLY A 241 17.66 8.78 8.74
C GLY A 241 18.29 7.42 8.39
N ALA A 242 17.68 6.30 8.80
CA ALA A 242 18.37 5.00 8.76
C ALA A 242 18.24 4.23 7.43
N ALA A 243 17.10 4.32 6.74
CA ALA A 243 16.86 3.53 5.52
C ALA A 243 17.64 4.01 4.29
N MET A 244 17.87 5.32 4.17
CA MET A 244 18.61 5.93 3.03
C MET A 244 20.12 5.62 3.04
N ILE A 245 20.69 5.29 4.19
CA ILE A 245 22.13 4.98 4.31
C ILE A 245 22.42 3.56 3.79
N SER A 246 21.49 2.62 3.98
CA SER A 246 21.65 1.24 3.51
C SER A 246 21.60 1.14 1.98
N LEU A 247 20.65 1.82 1.33
CA LEU A 247 20.54 1.85 -0.14
C LEU A 247 21.78 2.48 -0.81
N LYS A 248 22.35 3.54 -0.22
CA LYS A 248 23.57 4.17 -0.75
C LYS A 248 24.80 3.26 -0.66
N LYS A 249 24.91 2.44 0.38
CA LYS A 249 26.03 1.49 0.53
C LYS A 249 25.95 0.34 -0.46
N GLU A 250 24.78 -0.24 -0.68
CA GLU A 250 24.61 -1.36 -1.61
C GLU A 250 24.86 -0.96 -3.07
N ILE A 251 24.46 0.25 -3.48
CA ILE A 251 24.71 0.76 -4.83
C ILE A 251 26.20 1.05 -5.05
N SER A 252 26.89 1.67 -4.07
CA SER A 252 28.33 1.93 -4.16
C SER A 252 29.16 0.65 -4.22
N CYS A 253 28.81 -0.38 -3.44
CA CYS A 253 29.46 -1.69 -3.53
C CYS A 253 29.26 -2.34 -4.91
N ASN A 254 28.06 -2.26 -5.49
CA ASN A 254 27.77 -2.86 -6.80
C ASN A 254 28.49 -2.14 -7.97
N GLU A 255 28.69 -0.82 -7.90
CA GLU A 255 29.49 -0.09 -8.90
C GLU A 255 30.98 -0.42 -8.81
N THR A 256 31.51 -0.59 -7.59
CA THR A 256 32.92 -0.96 -7.38
C THR A 256 33.20 -2.39 -7.89
N ILE A 257 32.28 -3.32 -7.68
CA ILE A 257 32.39 -4.71 -8.17
C ILE A 257 32.34 -4.75 -9.70
N LYS A 258 31.47 -3.96 -10.35
CA LYS A 258 31.41 -3.88 -11.82
C LYS A 258 32.70 -3.34 -12.45
N ASN A 259 33.32 -2.32 -11.84
CA ASN A 259 34.58 -1.78 -12.35
C ASN A 259 35.74 -2.76 -12.17
N SER A 260 35.76 -3.54 -11.08
CA SER A 260 36.80 -4.57 -10.87
C SER A 260 36.70 -5.78 -11.81
N GLN A 261 35.53 -6.05 -12.39
CA GLN A 261 35.33 -7.14 -13.35
C GLN A 261 35.60 -6.74 -14.82
N GLN A 262 35.68 -5.44 -15.13
CA GLN A 262 36.06 -4.97 -16.47
C GLN A 262 37.59 -4.86 -16.69
N ASP A 263 38.37 -4.72 -15.62
CA ASP A 263 39.85 -4.60 -15.72
C ASP A 263 40.58 -5.97 -15.81
N LEU A 264 39.93 -7.09 -15.51
CA LEU A 264 40.54 -8.42 -15.57
C LEU A 264 40.52 -9.09 -16.95
N THR A 265 39.88 -8.48 -17.96
CA THR A 265 39.73 -9.05 -19.31
C THR A 265 40.67 -8.47 -20.36
N ILE A 266 41.58 -7.54 -20.02
CA ILE A 266 42.43 -6.82 -21.00
C ILE A 266 43.90 -7.28 -21.01
N HIS A 267 44.28 -8.39 -20.34
CA HIS A 267 45.70 -8.80 -20.25
C HIS A 267 46.05 -10.24 -20.68
N SER A 268 45.28 -10.87 -21.57
CA SER A 268 45.74 -12.10 -22.24
C SER A 268 45.69 -11.97 -23.76
N VAL A 269 46.75 -11.39 -24.33
CA VAL A 269 47.21 -11.62 -25.72
C VAL A 269 48.64 -12.13 -25.64
#